data_AF-A0A5N5HU50-F1
#
_entry.id   AF-A0A5N5HU50-F1
#
_cell.length_a   1.000
_cell.length_b   1.000
_cell.length_c   1.000
_cell.angle_alpha   90.00
_cell.angle_beta   90.00
_cell.angle_gamma   90.00
#
_symmetry.space_group_name_H-M   'P 1'
#
loop_
_entity.id
_entity.type
_entity.pdbx_description
1 polymer ?
#
loop_
_entity_poly.entity_id
_entity_poly.type
_entity_poly.pdbx_seq_one_letter_code
_entity_poly.pdbx_strand_id
1 'polypeptide(L)'
;MFRTASSAVDGDEDGSPTIQETMVDILPAGEGSIPRTMGQNKVQKLKENGKAKDDIAFQQEMTASLRLMEERNAIVVEERNRRHEEQAKQIQEEMDDRNMQGNTLDSNK
;
A
#
# COMPACT_ATOMS: atom_id res chain seq x y z
N MET A 1 -44.10 -36.11 55.60
CA MET A 1 -45.32 -35.28 55.67
C MET A 1 -45.27 -34.24 54.55
N PHE A 2 -46.45 -33.86 54.06
CA PHE A 2 -46.82 -32.93 52.97
C PHE A 2 -46.91 -33.50 51.54
N ARG A 3 -48.18 -33.73 51.15
CA ARG A 3 -48.75 -33.70 49.79
C ARG A 3 -48.93 -32.24 49.36
N THR A 4 -48.64 -31.93 48.10
CA THR A 4 -49.24 -30.84 47.28
C THR A 4 -48.72 -31.04 45.84
N ALA A 5 -49.38 -30.76 44.73
CA ALA A 5 -50.77 -30.67 44.28
C ALA A 5 -50.61 -30.53 42.75
N SER A 6 -51.50 -31.14 41.97
CA SER A 6 -51.46 -31.11 40.51
C SER A 6 -51.58 -29.69 39.94
N SER A 7 -50.94 -29.43 38.81
CA SER A 7 -51.41 -28.43 37.85
C SER A 7 -51.19 -28.98 36.45
N ALA A 8 -52.26 -29.49 35.85
CA ALA A 8 -52.36 -29.63 34.41
C ALA A 8 -52.77 -28.26 33.90
N VAL A 9 -51.89 -27.60 33.13
CA VAL A 9 -52.31 -26.53 32.24
C VAL A 9 -52.18 -27.06 30.83
N ASP A 10 -53.37 -27.29 30.28
CA ASP A 10 -53.67 -27.55 28.89
C ASP A 10 -53.44 -26.25 28.12
N GLY A 11 -52.56 -26.31 27.12
CA GLY A 11 -52.03 -25.17 26.37
C GLY A 11 -51.85 -25.58 24.93
N ASP A 12 -52.99 -25.81 24.31
CA ASP A 12 -53.32 -25.83 22.89
C ASP A 12 -52.54 -24.84 21.99
N GLU A 13 -52.20 -25.33 20.80
CA GLU A 13 -51.84 -24.67 19.52
C GLU A 13 -50.85 -23.47 19.56
N ASP A 14 -49.78 -23.40 18.76
CA ASP A 14 -49.73 -23.69 17.33
C ASP A 14 -48.27 -23.67 16.84
N GLY A 15 -47.91 -24.57 15.91
CA GLY A 15 -46.58 -24.60 15.27
C GLY A 15 -45.99 -26.00 15.06
N SER A 16 -46.55 -26.74 14.10
CA SER A 16 -46.07 -28.07 13.67
C SER A 16 -44.73 -28.02 12.88
N PRO A 17 -44.15 -29.15 12.46
CA PRO A 17 -42.92 -29.79 12.95
C PRO A 17 -41.73 -29.57 11.99
N THR A 18 -40.49 -30.00 12.27
CA THR A 18 -39.89 -31.25 11.73
C THR A 18 -38.40 -31.18 12.11
N ILE A 19 -37.93 -31.89 13.16
CA ILE A 19 -37.34 -33.24 13.08
C ILE A 19 -36.22 -33.19 12.00
N GLN A 20 -34.91 -33.13 12.25
CA GLN A 20 -34.06 -34.02 13.06
C GLN A 20 -32.68 -33.38 13.23
N GLU A 21 -32.23 -33.17 14.46
CA GLU A 21 -30.79 -33.25 14.80
C GLU A 21 -30.63 -34.53 15.63
N THR A 22 -30.47 -35.66 14.95
CA THR A 22 -30.11 -36.91 15.63
C THR A 22 -28.66 -37.23 15.29
N MET A 23 -27.80 -36.91 16.25
CA MET A 23 -26.38 -37.25 16.28
C MET A 23 -26.15 -38.76 16.06
N VAL A 24 -25.18 -39.15 15.23
CA VAL A 24 -24.38 -40.38 15.47
C VAL A 24 -22.97 -40.18 14.91
N ASP A 25 -22.01 -40.24 15.82
CA ASP A 25 -20.57 -40.33 15.63
C ASP A 25 -20.12 -41.57 14.81
N ILE A 26 -19.16 -41.33 13.90
CA ILE A 26 -18.11 -42.24 13.39
C ILE A 26 -18.56 -43.48 12.58
N LEU A 27 -18.31 -43.45 11.27
CA LEU A 27 -17.91 -44.65 10.49
C LEU A 27 -16.61 -44.37 9.68
N PRO A 28 -15.65 -45.33 9.63
CA PRO A 28 -14.31 -45.12 9.09
C PRO A 28 -14.19 -45.43 7.58
N ALA A 29 -13.22 -44.75 6.96
CA ALA A 29 -12.57 -44.94 5.65
C ALA A 29 -13.07 -46.07 4.72
N GLY A 30 -13.65 -45.66 3.58
CA GLY A 30 -13.84 -46.49 2.39
C GLY A 30 -13.39 -45.71 1.14
N GLU A 31 -12.57 -46.36 0.31
CA GLU A 31 -11.90 -45.80 -0.87
C GLU A 31 -12.85 -45.07 -1.83
N GLY A 32 -12.46 -43.85 -2.21
CA GLY A 32 -13.21 -43.06 -3.18
C GLY A 32 -13.22 -41.57 -2.87
N SER A 33 -12.11 -40.99 -2.40
CA SER A 33 -11.96 -39.53 -2.46
C SER A 33 -12.00 -39.14 -3.93
N ILE A 34 -13.16 -38.65 -4.39
CA ILE A 34 -13.30 -37.94 -5.64
C ILE A 34 -12.16 -36.91 -5.64
N PRO A 35 -11.19 -36.96 -6.58
CA PRO A 35 -10.25 -35.88 -6.67
C PRO A 35 -11.12 -34.66 -6.94
N ARG A 36 -11.09 -33.66 -6.06
CA ARG A 36 -11.47 -32.31 -6.45
C ARG A 36 -10.57 -32.02 -7.64
N THR A 37 -11.07 -32.26 -8.85
CA THR A 37 -10.40 -31.85 -10.05
C THR A 37 -10.33 -30.35 -9.88
N MET A 38 -9.12 -29.84 -9.64
CA MET A 38 -8.86 -28.41 -9.73
C MET A 38 -8.98 -28.07 -11.21
N GLY A 39 -10.21 -28.07 -11.72
CA GLY A 39 -10.59 -27.54 -13.01
C GLY A 39 -10.45 -26.03 -12.92
N GLN A 40 -9.21 -25.56 -12.81
CA GLN A 40 -8.88 -24.17 -13.06
C GLN A 40 -9.28 -23.89 -14.50
N ASN A 41 -10.40 -23.21 -14.65
CA ASN A 41 -10.92 -22.75 -15.92
C ASN A 41 -9.83 -21.89 -16.58
N LYS A 42 -9.43 -22.23 -17.81
CA LYS A 42 -8.46 -21.46 -18.61
C LYS A 42 -8.81 -19.96 -18.67
N VAL A 43 -10.10 -19.62 -18.59
CA VAL A 43 -10.62 -18.24 -18.51
C VAL A 43 -10.18 -17.52 -17.24
N GLN A 44 -10.16 -18.19 -16.08
CA GLN A 44 -9.70 -17.60 -14.81
C GLN A 44 -8.20 -17.28 -14.86
N LYS A 45 -7.39 -18.20 -15.41
CA LYS A 45 -5.94 -18.00 -15.59
C LYS A 45 -5.61 -16.89 -16.59
N LEU A 46 -6.38 -16.77 -17.68
CA LEU A 46 -6.22 -15.67 -18.65
C LEU A 46 -6.57 -14.30 -18.06
N LYS A 47 -7.64 -14.22 -17.25
CA LYS A 47 -8.05 -12.99 -16.55
C LYS A 47 -7.01 -12.53 -15.53
N GLU A 48 -6.45 -13.47 -14.78
CA GLU A 48 -5.41 -13.18 -13.78
C GLU A 48 -4.10 -12.71 -14.43
N ASN A 49 -3.71 -13.33 -15.55
CA ASN A 49 -2.55 -12.91 -16.34
C ASN A 49 -2.73 -11.54 -17.03
N GLY A 50 -3.96 -11.18 -17.42
CA GLY A 50 -4.27 -9.84 -17.92
C GLY A 50 -4.09 -8.78 -16.83
N LYS A 51 -4.68 -9.03 -15.65
CA LYS A 51 -4.58 -8.14 -14.50
C LYS A 51 -3.13 -7.92 -14.04
N ALA A 52 -2.32 -8.97 -14.00
CA ALA A 52 -0.91 -8.86 -13.61
C ALA A 52 -0.08 -7.98 -14.56
N LYS A 53 -0.39 -7.97 -15.86
CA LYS A 53 0.33 -7.13 -16.85
C LYS A 53 -0.02 -5.66 -16.71
N ASP A 54 -1.31 -5.37 -16.50
CA ASP A 54 -1.78 -4.00 -16.30
C ASP A 54 -1.20 -3.42 -15.00
N ASP A 55 -1.13 -4.21 -13.93
CA ASP A 55 -0.52 -3.82 -12.66
C ASP A 55 1.00 -3.54 -12.82
N ILE A 56 1.72 -4.34 -13.63
CA ILE A 56 3.15 -4.12 -13.92
C ILE A 56 3.35 -2.83 -14.72
N ALA A 57 2.53 -2.57 -15.74
CA ALA A 57 2.62 -1.36 -16.54
C ALA A 57 2.38 -0.11 -15.68
N PHE A 58 1.36 -0.15 -14.81
CA PHE A 58 1.08 0.92 -13.87
C PHE A 58 2.24 1.16 -12.89
N GLN A 59 2.84 0.09 -12.33
CA GLN A 59 4.00 0.22 -11.46
C GLN A 59 5.21 0.83 -12.18
N GLN A 60 5.45 0.45 -13.44
CA GLN A 60 6.53 1.03 -14.25
C GLN A 60 6.31 2.52 -14.48
N GLU A 61 5.09 2.94 -14.82
CA GLU A 61 4.74 4.34 -15.04
C GLU A 61 4.89 5.18 -13.75
N MET A 62 4.43 4.65 -12.61
CA MET A 62 4.60 5.28 -11.30
C MET A 62 6.07 5.42 -10.91
N THR A 63 6.86 4.36 -11.15
CA THR A 63 8.31 4.38 -10.88
C THR A 63 9.03 5.41 -11.77
N ALA A 64 8.67 5.47 -13.05
CA ALA A 64 9.23 6.45 -13.98
C ALA A 64 8.86 7.89 -13.58
N SER A 65 7.62 8.11 -13.18
CA SER A 65 7.12 9.41 -12.72
C SER A 65 7.84 9.88 -11.46
N LEU A 66 8.05 8.98 -10.49
CA LEU A 66 8.79 9.29 -9.27
C LEU A 66 10.25 9.63 -9.57
N ARG A 67 10.92 8.83 -10.41
CA ARG A 67 12.30 9.11 -10.84
C ARG A 67 12.42 10.47 -11.53
N LEU A 68 11.48 10.82 -12.42
CA LEU A 68 11.46 12.12 -13.09
C LEU A 68 11.32 13.27 -12.09
N MET A 69 10.50 13.09 -11.05
CA MET A 69 10.32 14.09 -10.00
C MET A 69 11.61 14.29 -9.19
N GLU A 70 12.29 13.20 -8.83
CA GLU A 70 13.58 13.26 -8.14
C GLU A 70 14.65 13.97 -8.97
N GLU A 71 14.74 13.66 -10.27
CA GLU A 71 15.69 14.30 -11.18
C GLU A 71 15.45 15.80 -11.29
N ARG A 72 14.20 16.23 -11.43
CA ARG A 72 13.86 17.66 -11.45
C ARG A 72 14.23 18.35 -10.15
N ASN A 73 13.99 17.72 -9.00
CA ASN A 73 14.36 18.27 -7.71
C ASN A 73 15.88 18.42 -7.58
N ALA A 74 16.65 17.42 -8.03
CA ALA A 74 18.11 17.49 -8.04
C ALA A 74 18.62 18.68 -8.88
N ILE A 75 18.08 18.86 -10.08
CA ILE A 75 18.46 19.98 -10.97
C ILE A 75 18.18 21.34 -10.32
N VAL A 76 16.99 21.51 -9.72
CA VAL A 76 16.62 22.78 -9.08
C VAL A 76 17.56 23.11 -7.90
N VAL A 77 17.92 22.11 -7.11
CA VAL A 77 18.86 22.29 -5.98
C VAL A 77 20.26 22.62 -6.49
N GLU A 78 20.76 21.89 -7.49
CA GLU A 78 22.08 22.11 -8.07
C GLU A 78 22.20 23.52 -8.70
N GLU A 79 21.20 23.94 -9.47
CA GLU A 79 21.19 25.26 -10.10
C GLU A 79 21.15 26.40 -9.07
N ARG A 80 20.38 26.23 -8.00
CA ARG A 80 20.36 27.20 -6.88
C ARG A 80 21.73 27.31 -6.22
N ASN A 81 22.38 26.18 -5.95
CA ASN A 81 23.70 26.16 -5.33
C ASN A 81 24.73 26.82 -6.25
N ARG A 82 24.69 26.56 -7.56
CA ARG A 82 25.57 27.21 -8.54
C ARG A 82 25.42 28.74 -8.52
N ARG A 83 24.19 29.24 -8.54
CA ARG A 83 23.92 30.69 -8.46
C ARG A 83 24.47 31.32 -7.18
N HIS A 84 24.32 30.64 -6.04
CA HIS A 84 24.84 31.15 -4.78
C HIS A 84 26.37 31.18 -4.76
N GLU A 85 27.03 30.17 -5.34
CA GLU A 85 28.49 30.13 -5.45
C GLU A 85 29.01 31.24 -6.39
N GLU A 86 28.36 31.45 -7.53
CA GLU A 86 28.67 32.55 -8.46
C GLU A 86 28.52 33.91 -7.77
N GLN A 87 27.44 34.12 -7.00
CA GLN A 87 27.24 35.35 -6.22
C GLN A 87 28.34 35.56 -5.18
N ALA A 88 28.75 34.50 -4.46
CA ALA A 88 29.82 34.59 -3.48
C ALA A 88 31.17 34.95 -4.13
N LYS A 89 31.47 34.38 -5.30
CA LYS A 89 32.67 34.72 -6.09
C LYS A 89 32.66 36.19 -6.50
N GLN A 90 31.53 36.68 -7.01
CA GLN A 90 31.38 38.08 -7.42
C GLN A 90 31.61 39.05 -6.26
N ILE A 91 31.07 38.74 -5.07
CA ILE A 91 31.28 39.56 -3.86
C ILE A 91 32.75 39.59 -3.47
N GLN A 92 33.44 38.45 -3.53
CA GLN A 92 34.86 38.37 -3.19
C GLN A 92 35.70 39.18 -4.19
N GLU A 93 35.47 39.03 -5.48
CA GLU A 93 36.14 39.80 -6.53
C GLU A 93 35.93 41.31 -6.34
N GLU A 94 34.69 41.75 -6.04
CA GLU A 94 34.40 43.15 -5.77
C GLU A 94 35.14 43.68 -4.52
N MET A 95 35.27 42.85 -3.47
CA MET A 95 36.06 43.22 -2.29
C MET A 95 37.55 43.35 -2.62
N ASP A 96 38.08 42.43 -3.40
CA ASP A 96 39.50 42.43 -3.79
C ASP A 96 39.83 43.63 -4.68
N ASP A 97 38.96 43.95 -5.65
CA ASP A 97 39.09 45.13 -6.52
C ASP A 97 39.07 46.45 -5.73
N ARG A 98 38.14 46.57 -4.78
CA ARG A 98 38.07 47.74 -3.89
C ARG A 98 39.30 47.85 -3.00
N ASN A 99 39.80 46.72 -2.50
CA ASN A 99 41.01 46.69 -1.69
C ASN A 99 42.24 47.15 -2.49
N MET A 100 42.38 46.74 -3.76
CA MET A 100 43.44 47.25 -4.65
C MET A 100 43.36 48.77 -4.87
N GLN A 101 42.15 49.32 -4.98
CA GLN A 101 41.92 50.77 -5.16
C GLN A 101 42.19 51.58 -3.89
N GLY A 102 41.86 51.05 -2.70
CA GLY A 102 42.15 51.71 -1.43
C GLY A 102 43.65 51.82 -1.15
N ASN A 103 44.40 50.73 -1.38
CA ASN A 103 45.84 50.69 -1.13
C ASN A 103 46.66 51.59 -2.07
N THR A 104 46.14 51.92 -3.26
CA THR A 104 46.77 52.86 -4.19
C THR A 104 46.52 54.33 -3.84
N LEU A 105 45.38 54.66 -3.23
CA LEU A 105 45.06 56.03 -2.81
C LEU A 105 45.75 56.44 -1.50
N ASP A 106 45.97 55.51 -0.56
CA ASP A 106 46.66 55.79 0.71
C ASP A 106 48.19 55.92 0.57
N SER A 107 48.78 55.50 -0.56
CA SER A 107 50.22 55.65 -0.85
C SER A 107 50.60 57.05 -1.39
N ASN A 108 49.63 57.96 -1.57
CA ASN A 108 49.83 59.32 -2.10
C ASN A 108 49.53 60.43 -1.08
N LYS A 109 49.51 60.14 0.23
CA LYS A 109 49.23 61.11 1.29
C LYS A 109 50.40 61.36 2.21
#